data_AF-A0A0S8ESB7-F1
#
_entry.id   AF-A0A0S8ESB7-F1
#
_cell.length_a   1.000
_cell.length_b   1.000
_cell.length_c   1.000
_cell.angle_alpha   90.00
_cell.angle_beta   90.00
_cell.angle_gamma   90.00
#
_symmetry.space_group_name_H-M   'P 1'
#
loop_
_entity.id
_entity.type
_entity.pdbx_description
1 polymer ?
#
loop_
_entity_poly.entity_id
_entity_poly.type
_entity_poly.pdbx_seq_one_letter_code
_entity_poly.pdbx_strand_id
1 'polypeptide(L)'
;MSYNPSYWTAGLEPRIEVLQQARAIITQAMIYFELFFRVQGGFTAVALFLILASLGTIGSRKHLVAGMLVSLWALSCFGLYSLVHVAYRYIAPFVVILWSGLLNLVHLPNTQPGRRVVNSGGALLVLFVWINIAALNLEGLGAMVGFSPLSESGSYESQFSDGHSADHPAIAEALLEQGLERGDEVGFIGYSYSAYWARLARLKIIAEIHPEDIRVFWEADAEQRERALKAFAEAGAEAVIAEPTGGESPPPGWESIGGTGYLIHRFR
;
A
#
# COMPACT_ATOMS: atom_id res chain seq x y z
N MET A 1 -12.27 -29.40 1.57
CA MET A 1 -10.86 -29.31 1.14
C MET A 1 -10.09 -28.53 2.19
N SER A 2 -9.09 -29.12 2.84
CA SER A 2 -8.25 -28.43 3.82
C SER A 2 -7.08 -27.75 3.12
N TYR A 3 -6.80 -26.50 3.48
CA TYR A 3 -5.62 -25.76 3.04
C TYR A 3 -4.34 -26.55 3.39
N ASN A 4 -3.56 -26.94 2.37
CA ASN A 4 -2.26 -27.59 2.55
C ASN A 4 -1.14 -26.61 2.18
N PRO A 5 -0.38 -26.05 3.16
CA PRO A 5 0.70 -25.11 2.90
C PRO A 5 1.85 -25.72 2.08
N SER A 6 2.03 -27.05 2.11
CA SER A 6 3.12 -27.72 1.39
C SER A 6 2.93 -27.70 -0.12
N TYR A 7 1.70 -27.48 -0.61
CA TYR A 7 1.41 -27.36 -2.04
C TYR A 7 2.06 -26.11 -2.64
N TRP A 8 1.97 -24.97 -1.95
CA TRP A 8 2.50 -23.68 -2.40
C TRP A 8 4.03 -23.57 -2.28
N THR A 9 4.65 -24.50 -1.56
CA THR A 9 6.10 -24.52 -1.30
C THR A 9 6.80 -25.71 -1.94
N ALA A 10 6.06 -26.56 -2.65
CA ALA A 10 6.62 -27.70 -3.34
C ALA A 10 7.57 -27.24 -4.47
N GLY A 11 8.84 -27.63 -4.37
CA GLY A 11 9.87 -27.27 -5.35
C GLY A 11 10.58 -25.94 -5.11
N LEU A 12 10.23 -25.21 -4.04
CA LEU A 12 10.98 -24.02 -3.64
C LEU A 12 12.33 -24.43 -3.05
N GLU A 13 13.43 -24.04 -3.70
CA GLU A 13 14.77 -24.13 -3.15
C GLU A 13 15.11 -22.82 -2.42
N PRO A 14 15.21 -22.80 -1.08
CA PRO A 14 15.57 -21.59 -0.36
C PRO A 14 17.01 -21.18 -0.70
N ARG A 15 17.16 -20.02 -1.35
CA ARG A 15 18.46 -19.41 -1.67
C ARG A 15 18.70 -18.23 -0.75
N ILE A 16 19.87 -18.21 -0.10
CA ILE A 16 20.30 -17.09 0.73
C ILE A 16 21.16 -16.19 -0.13
N GLU A 17 20.57 -15.11 -0.62
CA GLU A 17 21.26 -14.09 -1.40
C GLU A 17 21.52 -12.84 -0.55
N VAL A 18 22.64 -12.85 0.17
CA VAL A 18 22.97 -11.84 1.19
C VAL A 18 22.94 -10.41 0.61
N LEU A 19 23.43 -10.21 -0.62
CA LEU A 19 23.44 -8.89 -1.25
C LEU A 19 22.02 -8.41 -1.60
N GLN A 20 21.15 -9.32 -2.06
CA GLN A 20 19.76 -8.99 -2.35
C GLN A 20 18.99 -8.68 -1.06
N GLN A 21 19.23 -9.46 0.01
CA GLN A 21 18.65 -9.22 1.33
C GLN A 21 19.12 -7.87 1.91
N ALA A 22 20.40 -7.53 1.80
CA ALA A 22 20.92 -6.24 2.23
C ALA A 22 20.27 -5.07 1.46
N ARG A 23 20.13 -5.20 0.14
CA ARG A 23 19.42 -4.21 -0.68
C ARG A 23 17.96 -4.08 -0.28
N ALA A 24 17.26 -5.19 -0.08
CA ALA A 24 15.88 -5.18 0.38
C ALA A 24 15.75 -4.43 1.71
N ILE A 25 16.62 -4.72 2.70
CA ILE A 25 16.62 -4.00 3.99
C ILE A 25 16.82 -2.50 3.80
N ILE A 26 17.75 -2.07 2.94
CA ILE A 26 17.99 -0.64 2.66
C ILE A 26 16.76 0.00 2.02
N THR A 27 16.15 -0.65 1.02
CA THR A 27 14.93 -0.17 0.38
C THR A 27 13.78 -0.05 1.39
N GLN A 28 13.61 -1.04 2.25
CA GLN A 28 12.60 -1.01 3.32
C GLN A 28 12.92 0.08 4.38
N ALA A 29 14.20 0.34 4.66
CA ALA A 29 14.63 1.38 5.59
C ALA A 29 14.27 2.79 5.09
N MET A 30 14.25 3.01 3.78
CA MET A 30 13.79 4.28 3.20
C MET A 30 12.32 4.57 3.55
N ILE A 31 11.46 3.55 3.68
CA ILE A 31 10.06 3.73 4.10
C ILE A 31 9.99 4.27 5.54
N TYR A 32 10.88 3.82 6.43
CA TYR A 32 10.97 4.39 7.78
C TYR A 32 11.49 5.83 7.77
N PHE A 33 12.48 6.13 6.92
CA PHE A 33 12.97 7.50 6.77
C PHE A 33 11.85 8.44 6.30
N GLU A 34 11.13 8.02 5.27
CA GLU A 34 9.95 8.73 4.75
C GLU A 34 8.90 8.96 5.84
N LEU A 35 8.55 7.91 6.59
CA LEU A 35 7.57 8.00 7.67
C LEU A 35 7.99 8.98 8.77
N PHE A 36 9.21 8.85 9.31
CA PHE A 36 9.62 9.59 10.50
C PHE A 36 10.12 11.01 10.19
N PHE A 37 10.73 11.23 9.02
CA PHE A 37 11.35 12.51 8.69
C PHE A 37 10.58 13.31 7.65
N ARG A 38 9.98 12.66 6.63
CA ARG A 38 9.19 13.38 5.62
C ARG A 38 7.77 13.63 6.08
N VAL A 39 7.08 12.57 6.52
CA VAL A 39 5.67 12.62 6.96
C VAL A 39 5.58 13.17 8.39
N GLN A 40 6.25 12.53 9.35
CA GLN A 40 6.20 12.93 10.77
C GLN A 40 7.30 13.91 11.18
N GLY A 41 7.99 14.57 10.25
CA GLY A 41 9.18 15.38 10.54
C GLY A 41 8.99 16.42 11.65
N GLY A 42 7.86 17.14 11.63
CA GLY A 42 7.51 18.10 12.67
C GLY A 42 7.28 17.46 14.05
N PHE A 43 6.60 16.32 14.10
CA PHE A 43 6.42 15.55 15.32
C PHE A 43 7.76 15.06 15.87
N THR A 44 8.59 14.47 15.00
CA THR A 44 9.94 13.97 15.32
C THR A 44 10.81 15.09 15.89
N ALA A 45 10.81 16.27 15.26
CA ALA A 45 11.58 17.42 15.73
C ALA A 45 11.17 17.88 17.14
N VAL A 46 9.86 17.99 17.41
CA VAL A 46 9.35 18.39 18.73
C VAL A 46 9.64 17.31 19.78
N ALA A 47 9.44 16.04 19.47
CA ALA A 47 9.73 14.94 20.39
C ALA A 47 11.22 14.88 20.74
N LEU A 48 12.10 14.99 19.74
CA LEU A 48 13.55 15.06 19.96
C LEU A 48 13.93 16.28 20.79
N PHE A 49 13.36 17.45 20.51
CA PHE A 49 13.59 18.65 21.32
C PHE A 49 13.22 18.43 22.80
N LEU A 50 12.06 17.83 23.08
CA LEU A 50 11.64 17.52 24.46
C LEU A 50 12.57 16.52 25.15
N ILE A 51 13.02 15.49 24.43
CA ILE A 51 13.97 14.50 24.96
C ILE A 51 15.31 15.18 25.25
N LEU A 52 15.84 15.99 24.33
CA LEU A 52 17.09 16.71 24.51
C LEU A 52 17.00 17.72 25.67
N ALA A 53 15.88 18.45 25.79
CA ALA A 53 15.61 19.36 26.90
C ALA A 53 15.56 18.64 28.26
N SER A 54 15.28 17.33 28.27
CA SER A 54 15.27 16.49 29.47
C SER A 54 16.62 15.85 29.83
N LEU A 55 17.66 15.92 28.97
CA LEU A 55 18.95 15.23 29.18
C LEU A 55 19.77 15.67 30.42
N GLY A 56 19.35 16.70 31.13
CA GLY A 56 20.00 17.19 32.36
C GLY A 56 19.17 16.98 33.63
N THR A 57 18.01 16.31 33.53
CA THR A 57 17.08 16.17 34.65
C THR A 57 17.13 14.74 35.19
N ILE A 58 17.07 14.61 36.52
CA ILE A 58 17.06 13.29 37.15
C ILE A 58 15.61 12.79 37.16
N GLY A 59 15.26 12.00 36.15
CA GLY A 59 14.00 11.24 36.12
C GLY A 59 14.06 9.99 37.00
N SER A 60 12.91 9.33 37.18
CA SER A 60 12.88 8.03 37.84
C SER A 60 13.56 6.97 36.97
N ARG A 61 14.55 6.26 37.53
CA ARG A 61 15.21 5.14 36.87
C ARG A 61 14.21 4.09 36.36
N LYS A 62 13.09 3.89 37.05
CA LYS A 62 12.03 2.95 36.63
C LYS A 62 11.37 3.41 35.32
N HIS A 63 11.04 4.69 35.19
CA HIS A 63 10.43 5.24 33.97
C HIS A 63 11.42 5.22 32.81
N LEU A 64 12.69 5.53 33.07
CA LEU A 64 13.74 5.46 32.06
C LEU A 64 13.91 4.03 31.51
N VAL A 65 14.05 3.03 32.39
CA VAL A 65 14.20 1.62 31.98
C VAL A 65 12.95 1.13 31.24
N ALA A 66 11.75 1.43 31.75
CA ALA A 66 10.50 1.04 31.09
C ALA A 66 10.38 1.68 29.71
N GLY A 67 10.64 2.98 29.58
CA GLY A 67 10.62 3.70 28.30
C GLY A 67 11.59 3.08 27.28
N MET A 68 12.84 2.84 27.70
CA MET A 68 13.86 2.22 26.86
C MET A 68 13.48 0.81 26.40
N LEU A 69 12.97 -0.04 27.30
CA LEU A 69 12.57 -1.42 26.95
C LEU A 69 11.41 -1.43 25.96
N VAL A 70 10.41 -0.56 26.16
CA VAL A 70 9.25 -0.44 25.27
C VAL A 70 9.68 0.08 23.89
N SER A 71 10.53 1.10 23.83
CA SER A 71 11.08 1.60 22.57
C SER A 71 11.96 0.57 21.86
N LEU A 72 12.78 -0.18 22.61
CA LEU A 72 13.62 -1.25 22.05
C LEU A 72 12.78 -2.38 21.45
N TRP A 73 11.66 -2.72 22.08
CA TRP A 73 10.72 -3.71 21.56
C TRP A 73 10.13 -3.26 20.22
N ALA A 74 9.66 -2.01 20.13
CA ALA A 74 9.17 -1.44 18.87
C ALA A 74 10.24 -1.41 17.77
N LEU A 75 11.48 -1.01 18.10
CA LEU A 75 12.61 -1.03 17.16
C LEU A 75 12.92 -2.45 16.67
N SER A 76 12.81 -3.45 17.54
CA SER A 76 12.99 -4.86 17.17
C SER A 76 11.93 -5.30 16.16
N CYS A 77 10.66 -4.89 16.35
CA CYS A 77 9.60 -5.17 15.38
C CYS A 77 9.86 -4.49 14.03
N PHE A 78 10.35 -3.24 14.00
CA PHE A 78 10.75 -2.61 12.74
C PHE A 78 11.89 -3.37 12.04
N GLY A 79 12.87 -3.85 12.81
CA GLY A 79 13.93 -4.71 12.28
C GLY A 79 13.40 -6.01 11.69
N LEU A 80 12.39 -6.64 12.29
CA LEU A 80 11.79 -7.86 11.74
C LEU A 80 11.01 -7.60 10.45
N TYR A 81 10.24 -6.51 10.39
CA TYR A 81 9.49 -6.16 9.17
C TYR A 81 10.38 -5.71 8.03
N SER A 82 11.53 -5.09 8.29
CA SER A 82 12.49 -4.71 7.24
C SER A 82 13.11 -5.92 6.54
N LEU A 83 13.13 -7.09 7.18
CA LEU A 83 13.59 -8.35 6.57
C LEU A 83 12.57 -8.96 5.60
N VAL A 84 11.29 -8.60 5.73
CA VAL A 84 10.19 -9.21 4.96
C VAL A 84 9.57 -8.18 4.04
N HIS A 85 8.79 -7.25 4.60
CA HIS A 85 8.09 -6.20 3.88
C HIS A 85 7.51 -5.18 4.86
N VAL A 86 7.79 -3.89 4.65
CA VAL A 86 7.25 -2.79 5.46
C VAL A 86 6.06 -2.18 4.75
N ALA A 87 4.90 -2.25 5.39
CA ALA A 87 3.71 -1.50 5.00
C ALA A 87 3.20 -0.71 6.21
N TYR A 88 2.69 0.50 6.00
CA TYR A 88 2.22 1.39 7.08
C TYR A 88 1.24 0.68 8.03
N ARG A 89 0.34 -0.13 7.50
CA ARG A 89 -0.64 -0.92 8.28
C ARG A 89 -0.02 -1.97 9.21
N TYR A 90 1.17 -2.48 8.91
CA TYR A 90 1.85 -3.47 9.74
C TYR A 90 2.65 -2.81 10.87
N ILE A 91 3.19 -1.62 10.60
CA ILE A 91 4.09 -0.93 11.54
C ILE A 91 3.40 0.09 12.45
N ALA A 92 2.19 0.54 12.09
CA ALA A 92 1.41 1.55 12.82
C ALA A 92 1.36 1.36 14.35
N PRO A 93 1.01 0.18 14.90
CA PRO A 93 0.96 0.01 16.36
C PRO A 93 2.35 0.18 17.01
N PHE A 94 3.41 -0.27 16.34
CA PHE A 94 4.77 -0.16 16.87
C PHE A 94 5.29 1.27 16.84
N VAL A 95 4.83 2.12 15.92
CA VAL A 95 5.12 3.57 15.90
C VAL A 95 4.57 4.24 17.15
N VAL A 96 3.33 3.95 17.52
CA VAL A 96 2.71 4.49 18.75
C VAL A 96 3.48 4.04 19.98
N ILE A 97 3.87 2.77 20.03
CA ILE A 97 4.63 2.19 21.15
C ILE A 97 6.04 2.79 21.24
N LEU A 98 6.72 2.96 20.11
CA LEU A 98 8.03 3.64 20.05
C LEU A 98 7.92 5.04 20.67
N TRP A 99 6.98 5.86 20.17
CA TRP A 99 6.80 7.23 20.65
C TRP A 99 6.35 7.28 22.11
N SER A 100 5.49 6.36 22.55
CA SER A 100 5.09 6.26 23.96
C SER A 100 6.27 5.97 24.88
N GLY A 101 7.15 5.04 24.48
CA GLY A 101 8.37 4.72 25.22
C GLY A 101 9.36 5.88 25.26
N LEU A 102 9.57 6.56 24.13
CA LEU A 102 10.48 7.71 24.03
C LEU A 102 9.97 8.94 24.78
N LEU A 103 8.68 9.26 24.67
CA LEU A 103 8.07 10.38 25.38
C LEU A 103 8.01 10.12 26.90
N ASN A 104 7.93 8.86 27.33
CA ASN A 104 8.07 8.49 28.74
C ASN A 104 9.50 8.76 29.30
N LEU A 105 10.49 9.04 28.44
CA LEU A 105 11.81 9.51 28.87
C LEU A 105 11.79 11.00 29.25
N VAL A 106 10.85 11.79 28.72
CA VAL A 106 10.78 13.24 28.93
C VAL A 106 10.41 13.54 30.38
N HIS A 107 11.41 13.97 31.15
CA HIS A 107 11.23 14.49 32.50
C HIS A 107 11.76 15.92 32.53
N LEU A 108 10.92 16.89 32.90
CA LEU A 108 11.34 18.28 33.07
C LEU A 108 11.05 18.71 34.52
N PRO A 109 11.87 19.60 35.11
CA PRO A 109 11.65 20.05 36.48
C PRO A 109 10.27 20.69 36.60
N ASN A 110 9.62 20.52 37.74
CA ASN A 110 8.28 21.06 38.00
C ASN A 110 8.30 22.57 38.29
N THR A 111 8.99 23.34 37.44
CA THR A 111 9.11 24.80 37.48
C THR A 111 8.19 25.43 36.42
N GLN A 112 7.88 26.72 36.54
CA GLN A 112 7.05 27.40 35.53
C GLN A 112 7.61 27.27 34.10
N PRO A 113 8.94 27.43 33.84
CA PRO A 113 9.50 27.22 32.52
C PRO A 113 9.35 25.76 32.04
N GLY A 114 9.60 24.78 32.90
CA GLY A 114 9.47 23.35 32.55
C GLY A 114 8.05 22.96 32.16
N ARG A 115 7.04 23.43 32.92
CA ARG A 115 5.62 23.20 32.58
C ARG A 115 5.22 23.84 31.26
N ARG A 116 5.70 25.06 30.97
CA ARG A 116 5.42 25.73 29.69
C ARG A 116 5.99 24.92 28.53
N VAL A 117 7.22 24.43 28.64
CA VAL A 117 7.87 23.61 27.61
C VAL A 117 7.09 22.32 27.36
N VAL A 118 6.69 21.60 28.41
CA VAL A 118 5.88 20.37 28.28
C VAL A 118 4.53 20.66 27.63
N ASN A 119 3.81 21.68 28.09
CA ASN A 119 2.48 22.00 27.58
C ASN A 119 2.51 22.48 26.13
N SER A 120 3.43 23.39 25.79
CA SER A 120 3.61 23.86 24.41
C SER A 120 4.10 22.74 23.49
N GLY A 121 5.04 21.91 23.96
CA GLY A 121 5.51 20.74 23.21
C GLY A 121 4.39 19.74 22.97
N GLY A 122 3.61 19.41 24.00
CA GLY A 122 2.45 18.52 23.88
C GLY A 122 1.39 19.06 22.91
N ALA A 123 1.07 20.36 22.99
CA ALA A 123 0.15 21.00 22.04
C ALA A 123 0.68 20.94 20.60
N LEU A 124 1.98 21.15 20.39
CA LEU A 124 2.60 21.04 19.07
C LEU A 124 2.60 19.61 18.55
N LEU A 125 2.86 18.60 19.38
CA LEU A 125 2.77 17.19 18.99
C LEU A 125 1.36 16.84 18.52
N VAL A 126 0.34 17.24 19.28
CA VAL A 126 -1.08 17.04 18.91
C VAL A 126 -1.41 17.78 17.60
N LEU A 127 -0.94 19.02 17.44
CA LEU A 127 -1.12 19.78 16.20
C LEU A 127 -0.51 19.06 15.00
N PHE A 128 0.72 18.55 15.12
CA PHE A 128 1.37 17.80 14.04
C PHE A 128 0.65 16.50 13.72
N VAL A 129 0.08 15.81 14.70
CA VAL A 129 -0.79 14.64 14.46
C VAL A 129 -2.01 15.05 13.62
N TRP A 130 -2.68 16.14 13.99
CA TRP A 130 -3.83 16.65 13.22
C TRP A 130 -3.46 17.10 11.81
N ILE A 131 -2.32 17.77 11.63
CA ILE A 131 -1.81 18.15 10.31
C ILE A 131 -1.57 16.90 9.45
N ASN A 132 -0.95 15.86 10.01
CA ASN A 132 -0.72 14.60 9.31
C ASN A 132 -2.04 13.92 8.91
N ILE A 133 -3.01 13.85 9.83
CA ILE A 133 -4.34 13.30 9.52
C ILE A 133 -5.01 14.12 8.41
N ALA A 134 -4.96 15.45 8.49
CA ALA A 134 -5.55 16.31 7.47
C ALA A 134 -4.88 16.13 6.10
N ALA A 135 -3.55 16.04 6.05
CA ALA A 135 -2.79 15.77 4.83
C ALA A 135 -3.19 14.43 4.20
N LEU A 136 -3.25 13.36 4.99
CA LEU A 136 -3.69 12.03 4.52
C LEU A 136 -5.13 12.03 4.00
N ASN A 137 -6.03 12.78 4.66
CA ASN A 137 -7.42 12.88 4.19
C ASN A 137 -7.52 13.73 2.92
N LEU A 138 -6.70 14.77 2.76
CA LEU A 138 -6.65 15.59 1.54
C LEU A 138 -6.04 14.82 0.37
N GLU A 139 -5.03 13.98 0.61
CA GLU A 139 -4.49 13.05 -0.39
C GLU A 139 -5.52 12.00 -0.79
N GLY A 140 -6.23 11.41 0.18
CA GLY A 140 -7.30 10.44 -0.08
C GLY A 140 -8.46 11.06 -0.87
N LEU A 141 -8.87 12.28 -0.51
CA LEU A 141 -9.90 13.04 -1.23
C LEU A 141 -9.40 13.48 -2.61
N GLY A 142 -8.14 13.88 -2.72
CA GLY A 142 -7.51 14.22 -3.99
C GLY A 142 -7.45 13.04 -4.95
N ALA A 143 -7.08 11.86 -4.45
CA ALA A 143 -7.12 10.61 -5.22
C ALA A 143 -8.54 10.24 -5.66
N MET A 144 -9.56 10.47 -4.82
CA MET A 144 -10.97 10.25 -5.19
C MET A 144 -11.49 11.25 -6.23
N VAL A 145 -10.98 12.48 -6.25
CA VAL A 145 -11.44 13.56 -7.13
C VAL A 145 -10.52 13.75 -8.35
N GLY A 146 -9.49 12.91 -8.52
CA GLY A 146 -8.54 12.97 -9.63
C GLY A 146 -7.53 14.14 -9.54
N PHE A 147 -7.35 14.73 -8.36
CA PHE A 147 -6.45 15.85 -8.12
C PHE A 147 -5.48 15.53 -6.97
N SER A 148 -4.26 15.09 -7.28
CA SER A 148 -3.21 14.90 -6.27
C SER A 148 -2.05 15.88 -6.51
N PRO A 149 -1.91 16.96 -5.71
CA PRO A 149 -0.88 17.98 -5.91
C PRO A 149 0.52 17.57 -5.42
N LEU A 150 0.71 16.36 -4.86
CA LEU A 150 1.98 15.89 -4.28
C LEU A 150 2.49 14.55 -4.86
N SER A 151 1.85 14.00 -5.91
CA SER A 151 2.26 12.74 -6.53
C SER A 151 3.57 12.82 -7.35
N GLU A 152 4.20 13.99 -7.44
CA GLU A 152 5.48 14.20 -8.14
C GLU A 152 6.74 13.83 -7.33
N SER A 153 6.62 13.22 -6.14
CA SER A 153 7.79 12.75 -5.39
C SER A 153 8.13 11.27 -5.65
N GLY A 154 8.76 11.01 -6.80
CA GLY A 154 9.78 9.96 -6.95
C GLY A 154 9.30 8.51 -6.97
N SER A 155 8.95 8.03 -8.17
CA SER A 155 9.35 6.72 -8.73
C SER A 155 9.59 5.57 -7.73
N TYR A 156 8.53 4.84 -7.41
CA TYR A 156 8.52 3.43 -7.82
C TYR A 156 7.34 3.31 -8.80
N GLU A 157 7.63 3.32 -10.10
CA GLU A 157 6.75 2.67 -11.08
C GLU A 157 6.69 1.19 -10.69
N SER A 158 5.90 0.86 -9.67
CA SER A 158 5.44 -0.50 -9.55
C SER A 158 4.44 -0.66 -10.69
N GLN A 159 4.71 -1.60 -11.61
CA GLN A 159 3.73 -2.15 -12.57
C GLN A 159 2.39 -2.60 -11.93
N PHE A 160 2.27 -2.49 -10.61
CA PHE A 160 1.17 -2.89 -9.74
C PHE A 160 0.37 -1.70 -9.15
N SER A 161 0.72 -0.45 -9.48
CA SER A 161 0.16 0.76 -8.85
C SER A 161 -1.18 1.21 -9.44
N ASP A 162 -1.34 1.13 -10.77
CA ASP A 162 -2.45 1.80 -11.46
C ASP A 162 -3.82 1.18 -11.17
N GLY A 163 -3.83 -0.08 -10.72
CA GLY A 163 -5.04 -0.77 -10.28
C GLY A 163 -5.69 -0.17 -9.04
N HIS A 164 -4.92 0.46 -8.12
CA HIS A 164 -5.48 1.02 -6.87
C HIS A 164 -6.14 2.40 -7.03
N SER A 165 -5.83 3.12 -8.12
CA SER A 165 -6.41 4.42 -8.46
C SER A 165 -7.67 4.33 -9.34
N ALA A 166 -8.06 3.12 -9.76
CA ALA A 166 -9.22 2.91 -10.61
C ALA A 166 -10.53 3.14 -9.83
N ASP A 167 -11.51 3.78 -10.48
CA ASP A 167 -12.86 3.94 -9.92
C ASP A 167 -13.62 2.59 -9.97
N HIS A 168 -13.28 1.70 -9.04
CA HIS A 168 -13.83 0.34 -8.97
C HIS A 168 -15.36 0.29 -8.87
N PRO A 169 -16.04 1.18 -8.12
CA PRO A 169 -17.49 1.30 -8.18
C PRO A 169 -18.02 1.57 -9.59
N ALA A 170 -17.46 2.54 -10.32
CA ALA A 170 -17.89 2.85 -11.68
C ALA A 170 -17.63 1.68 -12.65
N ILE A 171 -16.50 0.98 -12.51
CA ILE A 171 -16.21 -0.23 -13.30
C ILE A 171 -17.26 -1.31 -13.02
N ALA A 172 -17.55 -1.56 -11.74
CA ALA A 172 -18.51 -2.59 -11.34
C ALA A 172 -19.93 -2.29 -11.84
N GLU A 173 -20.36 -1.04 -11.74
CA GLU A 173 -21.67 -0.60 -12.24
C GLU A 173 -21.75 -0.75 -13.77
N ALA A 174 -20.75 -0.24 -14.50
CA ALA A 174 -20.70 -0.34 -15.95
C ALA A 174 -20.68 -1.80 -16.45
N LEU A 175 -19.97 -2.70 -15.77
CA LEU A 175 -19.97 -4.12 -16.13
C LEU A 175 -21.37 -4.77 -16.00
N LEU A 176 -22.10 -4.44 -14.93
CA LEU A 176 -23.46 -4.92 -14.72
C LEU A 176 -24.45 -4.32 -15.74
N GLU A 177 -24.32 -3.02 -16.03
CA GLU A 177 -25.12 -2.34 -17.06
C GLU A 177 -24.88 -2.91 -18.46
N GLN A 178 -23.65 -3.34 -18.74
CA GLN A 178 -23.28 -4.01 -19.98
C GLN A 178 -23.64 -5.51 -19.99
N GLY A 179 -24.45 -5.98 -19.04
CA GLY A 179 -25.14 -7.26 -19.10
C GLY A 179 -24.43 -8.43 -18.41
N LEU A 180 -23.33 -8.21 -17.68
CA LEU A 180 -22.82 -9.24 -16.77
C LEU A 180 -23.73 -9.32 -15.54
N GLU A 181 -23.96 -10.54 -15.06
CA GLU A 181 -24.75 -10.83 -13.89
C GLU A 181 -23.89 -11.21 -12.69
N ARG A 182 -24.53 -11.17 -11.51
CA ARG A 182 -23.86 -11.53 -10.25
C ARG A 182 -23.58 -13.02 -10.24
N GLY A 183 -22.31 -13.39 -10.22
CA GLY A 183 -21.85 -14.78 -10.13
C GLY A 183 -21.14 -15.26 -11.39
N ASP A 184 -21.20 -14.49 -12.48
CA ASP A 184 -20.54 -14.80 -13.75
C ASP A 184 -19.04 -14.93 -13.56
N GLU A 185 -18.48 -15.82 -14.38
CA GLU A 185 -17.07 -16.16 -14.37
C GLU A 185 -16.38 -15.39 -15.49
N VAL A 186 -15.31 -14.67 -15.15
CA VAL A 186 -14.62 -13.76 -16.07
C VAL A 186 -13.12 -14.00 -16.05
N GLY A 187 -12.48 -13.73 -17.19
CA GLY A 187 -11.04 -13.62 -17.31
C GLY A 187 -10.55 -12.22 -16.99
N PHE A 188 -9.32 -12.08 -16.51
CA PHE A 188 -8.72 -10.78 -16.24
C PHE A 188 -7.30 -10.64 -16.83
N ILE A 189 -7.05 -9.58 -17.58
CA ILE A 189 -5.73 -9.18 -18.07
C ILE A 189 -5.30 -7.97 -17.25
N GLY A 190 -4.61 -8.23 -16.14
CA GLY A 190 -4.42 -7.23 -15.09
C GLY A 190 -4.00 -7.87 -13.77
N TYR A 191 -3.84 -7.05 -12.74
CA TYR A 191 -3.47 -7.53 -11.42
C TYR A 191 -4.71 -7.87 -10.57
N SER A 192 -5.10 -9.16 -10.52
CA SER A 192 -6.34 -9.59 -9.87
C SER A 192 -6.45 -9.20 -8.38
N TYR A 193 -5.31 -9.04 -7.70
CA TYR A 193 -5.27 -8.60 -6.30
C TYR A 193 -5.82 -7.18 -6.09
N SER A 194 -5.79 -6.33 -7.11
CA SER A 194 -6.38 -4.98 -7.11
C SER A 194 -7.73 -4.90 -7.84
N ALA A 195 -8.28 -6.01 -8.33
CA ALA A 195 -9.55 -6.03 -9.05
C ALA A 195 -10.78 -5.95 -8.11
N TYR A 196 -10.85 -4.92 -7.26
CA TYR A 196 -11.95 -4.73 -6.30
C TYR A 196 -13.32 -4.63 -6.98
N TRP A 197 -13.35 -4.17 -8.23
CA TRP A 197 -14.56 -4.13 -9.08
C TRP A 197 -15.23 -5.50 -9.19
N ALA A 198 -14.46 -6.59 -9.29
CA ALA A 198 -15.01 -7.94 -9.43
C ALA A 198 -15.79 -8.31 -8.17
N ARG A 199 -15.24 -7.97 -6.99
CA ARG A 199 -15.92 -8.18 -5.72
C ARG A 199 -17.18 -7.32 -5.58
N LEU A 200 -17.14 -6.06 -6.03
CA LEU A 200 -18.28 -5.14 -5.97
C LEU A 200 -19.43 -5.60 -6.89
N ALA A 201 -19.10 -6.02 -8.11
CA ALA A 201 -20.05 -6.59 -9.07
C ALA A 201 -20.49 -8.03 -8.73
N ARG A 202 -19.79 -8.69 -7.79
CA ARG A 202 -19.94 -10.12 -7.43
C ARG A 202 -19.62 -11.08 -8.58
N LEU A 203 -18.66 -10.70 -9.41
CA LEU A 203 -18.08 -11.53 -10.47
C LEU A 203 -16.96 -12.41 -9.90
N LYS A 204 -16.66 -13.52 -10.57
CA LYS A 204 -15.57 -14.43 -10.20
C LYS A 204 -14.48 -14.40 -11.25
N ILE A 205 -13.27 -13.99 -10.86
CA ILE A 205 -12.11 -14.11 -11.74
C ILE A 205 -11.64 -15.56 -11.69
N ILE A 206 -11.69 -16.26 -12.82
CA ILE A 206 -11.35 -17.69 -12.93
C ILE A 206 -10.03 -17.96 -13.67
N ALA A 207 -9.55 -16.97 -14.42
CA ALA A 207 -8.29 -17.03 -15.14
C ALA A 207 -7.69 -15.62 -15.22
N GLU A 208 -6.37 -15.55 -15.28
CA GLU A 208 -5.65 -14.28 -15.39
C GLU A 208 -4.43 -14.34 -16.30
N ILE A 209 -4.10 -13.20 -16.92
CA ILE A 209 -2.76 -12.90 -17.46
C ILE A 209 -2.09 -11.93 -16.50
N HIS A 210 -0.95 -12.33 -15.94
CA HIS A 210 -0.24 -11.56 -14.92
C HIS A 210 0.35 -10.26 -15.50
N PRO A 211 0.50 -9.18 -14.70
CA PRO A 211 1.03 -7.88 -15.16
C PRO A 211 2.32 -7.91 -15.99
N GLU A 212 3.21 -8.85 -15.70
CA GLU A 212 4.45 -9.05 -16.47
C GLU A 212 4.24 -9.43 -17.94
N ASP A 213 3.11 -10.08 -18.25
CA ASP A 213 2.80 -10.61 -19.58
C ASP A 213 1.75 -9.77 -20.33
N ILE A 214 1.20 -8.71 -19.72
CA ILE A 214 0.19 -7.85 -20.36
C ILE A 214 0.75 -7.21 -21.64
N ARG A 215 1.99 -6.70 -21.59
CA ARG A 215 2.64 -6.12 -22.78
C ARG A 215 2.85 -7.17 -23.87
N VAL A 216 3.24 -8.38 -23.49
CA VAL A 216 3.43 -9.50 -24.43
C VAL A 216 2.10 -9.85 -25.11
N PHE A 217 0.99 -9.88 -24.36
CA PHE A 217 -0.34 -10.09 -24.92
C PHE A 217 -0.71 -9.03 -25.95
N TRP A 218 -0.53 -7.74 -25.64
CA TRP A 218 -0.93 -6.67 -26.55
C TRP A 218 -0.07 -6.55 -27.80
N GLU A 219 1.24 -6.80 -27.68
CA GLU A 219 2.21 -6.76 -28.79
C GLU A 219 2.17 -8.02 -29.67
N ALA A 220 1.55 -9.10 -29.20
CA ALA A 220 1.42 -10.33 -29.96
C ALA A 220 0.57 -10.16 -31.24
N ASP A 221 0.81 -11.02 -32.21
CA ASP A 221 0.01 -11.08 -33.43
C ASP A 221 -1.45 -11.50 -33.14
N ALA A 222 -2.32 -11.32 -34.13
CA ALA A 222 -3.75 -11.59 -33.99
C ALA A 222 -4.03 -13.06 -33.65
N GLU A 223 -3.27 -13.99 -34.23
CA GLU A 223 -3.46 -15.43 -34.01
C GLU A 223 -3.13 -15.81 -32.56
N GLN A 224 -2.03 -15.31 -32.01
CA GLN A 224 -1.60 -15.61 -30.66
C GLN A 224 -2.52 -14.95 -29.61
N ARG A 225 -3.03 -13.73 -29.87
CA ARG A 225 -4.05 -13.10 -29.01
C ARG A 225 -5.35 -13.88 -29.03
N GLU A 226 -5.80 -14.34 -30.20
CA GLU A 226 -7.01 -15.15 -30.32
C GLU A 226 -6.86 -16.49 -29.60
N ARG A 227 -5.69 -17.14 -29.64
CA ARG A 227 -5.41 -18.35 -28.85
C ARG A 227 -5.52 -18.09 -27.34
N ALA A 228 -4.97 -16.97 -26.85
CA ALA A 228 -5.07 -16.61 -25.44
C ALA A 228 -6.53 -16.32 -25.02
N LEU A 229 -7.27 -15.57 -25.84
CA LEU A 229 -8.70 -15.33 -25.65
C LEU A 229 -9.52 -16.63 -25.67
N LYS A 230 -9.20 -17.54 -26.58
CA LYS A 230 -9.83 -18.86 -26.64
C LYS A 230 -9.55 -19.69 -25.37
N ALA A 231 -8.35 -19.61 -24.81
CA ALA A 231 -8.03 -20.28 -23.55
C ALA A 231 -8.86 -19.75 -22.37
N PHE A 232 -9.15 -18.45 -22.32
CA PHE A 232 -10.09 -17.88 -21.37
C PHE A 232 -11.51 -18.45 -21.55
N ALA A 233 -12.01 -18.50 -22.79
CA ALA A 233 -13.32 -19.08 -23.08
C ALA A 233 -13.40 -20.58 -22.72
N GLU A 234 -12.37 -21.36 -23.05
CA GLU A 234 -12.27 -22.78 -22.70
C GLU A 234 -12.19 -23.02 -21.18
N ALA A 235 -11.67 -22.06 -20.42
CA ALA A 235 -11.68 -22.08 -18.95
C ALA A 235 -13.09 -21.81 -18.36
N GLY A 236 -14.04 -21.36 -19.17
CA GLY A 236 -15.40 -21.03 -18.76
C GLY A 236 -15.67 -19.54 -18.58
N ALA A 237 -14.77 -18.66 -19.03
CA ALA A 237 -14.98 -17.22 -18.89
C ALA A 237 -16.05 -16.73 -19.86
N GLU A 238 -17.02 -15.98 -19.36
CA GLU A 238 -18.09 -15.34 -20.14
C GLU A 238 -17.60 -14.06 -20.84
N ALA A 239 -16.67 -13.36 -20.19
CA ALA A 239 -15.99 -12.20 -20.74
C ALA A 239 -14.56 -12.09 -20.19
N VAL A 240 -13.72 -11.31 -20.87
CA VAL A 240 -12.38 -10.95 -20.41
C VAL A 240 -12.34 -9.45 -20.17
N ILE A 241 -11.93 -9.05 -18.96
CA ILE A 241 -11.71 -7.65 -18.60
C ILE A 241 -10.21 -7.37 -18.70
N ALA A 242 -9.81 -6.21 -19.21
CA ALA A 242 -8.42 -5.80 -19.29
C ALA A 242 -8.19 -4.40 -18.71
N GLU A 243 -7.03 -4.22 -18.09
CA GLU A 243 -6.54 -2.90 -17.67
C GLU A 243 -6.31 -1.97 -18.87
N PRO A 244 -6.37 -0.63 -18.67
CA PRO A 244 -6.24 0.35 -19.75
C PRO A 244 -4.92 0.20 -20.52
N THR A 245 -4.99 0.22 -21.86
CA THR A 245 -3.82 0.14 -22.75
C THR A 245 -3.19 1.50 -23.06
N GLY A 246 -3.76 2.60 -22.55
CA GLY A 246 -3.32 3.98 -22.80
C GLY A 246 -3.65 4.53 -24.19
N GLY A 247 -4.32 3.77 -25.05
CA GLY A 247 -4.78 4.24 -26.37
C GLY A 247 -6.09 5.04 -26.28
N GLU A 248 -6.28 6.00 -27.20
CA GLU A 248 -7.53 6.80 -27.28
C GLU A 248 -8.76 5.99 -27.72
N SER A 249 -8.57 4.79 -28.28
CA SER A 249 -9.66 3.94 -28.76
C SER A 249 -9.41 2.47 -28.42
N PRO A 250 -10.48 1.72 -28.09
CA PRO A 250 -10.37 0.31 -27.75
C PRO A 250 -9.87 -0.50 -28.96
N PRO A 251 -8.97 -1.49 -28.76
CA PRO A 251 -8.52 -2.36 -29.83
C PRO A 251 -9.67 -3.14 -30.50
N PRO A 252 -9.51 -3.63 -31.74
CA PRO A 252 -10.54 -4.40 -32.41
C PRO A 252 -11.01 -5.60 -31.56
N GLY A 253 -12.33 -5.75 -31.42
CA GLY A 253 -12.94 -6.80 -30.59
C GLY A 253 -13.03 -6.47 -29.10
N TRP A 254 -12.53 -5.32 -28.66
CA TRP A 254 -12.69 -4.83 -27.30
C TRP A 254 -13.65 -3.64 -27.25
N GLU A 255 -14.41 -3.55 -26.17
CA GLU A 255 -15.32 -2.45 -25.88
C GLU A 255 -14.88 -1.74 -24.60
N SER A 256 -15.10 -0.43 -24.51
CA SER A 256 -14.79 0.31 -23.27
C SER A 256 -15.83 0.05 -22.19
N ILE A 257 -15.39 -0.10 -20.95
CA ILE A 257 -16.24 -0.20 -19.77
C ILE A 257 -16.52 1.21 -19.25
N GLY A 258 -17.62 1.80 -19.75
CA GLY A 258 -17.99 3.18 -19.44
C GLY A 258 -16.87 4.19 -19.75
N GLY A 259 -16.64 5.14 -18.84
CA GLY A 259 -15.56 6.13 -18.93
C GLY A 259 -14.28 5.76 -18.15
N THR A 260 -14.11 4.49 -17.76
CA THR A 260 -13.09 4.07 -16.79
C THR A 260 -11.73 3.75 -17.40
N GLY A 261 -11.65 3.68 -18.73
CA GLY A 261 -10.46 3.24 -19.47
C GLY A 261 -10.25 1.72 -19.49
N TYR A 262 -11.00 0.95 -18.69
CA TYR A 262 -10.96 -0.51 -18.74
C TYR A 262 -11.68 -1.02 -19.98
N LEU A 263 -11.28 -2.22 -20.42
CA LEU A 263 -11.79 -2.84 -21.63
C LEU A 263 -12.48 -4.17 -21.31
N ILE A 264 -13.53 -4.49 -22.07
CA ILE A 264 -14.22 -5.78 -22.02
C ILE A 264 -14.19 -6.44 -23.41
N HIS A 265 -13.87 -7.73 -23.43
CA HIS A 265 -14.00 -8.62 -24.59
C HIS A 265 -15.03 -9.69 -24.28
N ARG A 266 -16.02 -9.85 -25.15
CA ARG A 266 -17.04 -10.91 -25.04
C ARG A 266 -16.82 -11.96 -26.11
N PHE A 267 -16.97 -13.21 -25.71
CA PHE A 267 -17.02 -14.34 -26.64
C PHE A 267 -18.42 -14.38 -27.24
N ARG A 268 -18.54 -14.18 -28.55
CA ARG A 268 -19.81 -14.36 -29.27
C ARG A 268 -20.13 -15.83 -29.48
#